data_AF-A0A7S3I6G9-F1
#
_entry.id   AF-A0A7S3I6G9-F1
#
_cell.length_a   1.000
_cell.length_b   1.000
_cell.length_c   1.000
_cell.angle_alpha   90.00
_cell.angle_beta   90.00
_cell.angle_gamma   90.00
#
_symmetry.space_group_name_H-M   'P 1'
#
loop_
_entity.id
_entity.type
_entity.pdbx_description
1 polymer ?
#
loop_
_entity_poly.entity_id
_entity_poly.type
_entity_poly.pdbx_seq_one_letter_code
_entity_poly.pdbx_strand_id
1 'polypeptide(L)'
;KNSISKASKQKAAVRASADQTAAVSMLASPVRARNGLPKDQPIRVYADGVFDMYHVGHARVLEQAKKLFPNVHLIVGVSGDEETIAKKGKIVMNQKERCDILSHCK
;
A
#
# COMPACT_ATOMS: atom_id res chain seq x y z
N LYS A 1 38.23 13.66 -33.21
CA LYS A 1 36.89 13.42 -33.80
C LYS A 1 36.14 12.44 -32.90
N ASN A 2 35.20 12.97 -32.10
CA ASN A 2 34.08 12.34 -31.37
C ASN A 2 34.30 10.93 -30.77
N SER A 3 34.47 10.67 -29.47
CA SER A 3 33.59 10.98 -28.31
C SER A 3 32.09 11.04 -28.62
N ILE A 4 31.29 10.32 -27.80
CA ILE A 4 29.81 10.32 -27.74
C ILE A 4 29.13 9.26 -28.62
N SER A 5 28.91 8.03 -28.10
CA SER A 5 27.80 7.18 -28.58
C SER A 5 27.33 6.04 -27.66
N LYS A 6 27.65 6.03 -26.36
CA LYS A 6 27.10 5.01 -25.42
C LYS A 6 26.32 5.62 -24.24
N ALA A 7 25.56 6.70 -24.50
CA ALA A 7 24.71 7.35 -23.50
C ALA A 7 23.20 7.26 -23.79
N SER A 8 22.75 6.42 -24.74
CA SER A 8 21.34 6.42 -25.18
C SER A 8 20.49 5.23 -24.73
N LYS A 9 21.04 4.18 -24.10
CA LYS A 9 20.24 3.00 -23.70
C LYS A 9 19.74 3.00 -22.24
N GLN A 10 20.10 3.99 -21.42
CA GLN A 10 19.64 4.09 -20.03
C GLN A 10 18.50 5.09 -19.80
N LYS A 11 18.00 5.77 -20.84
CA LYS A 11 16.95 6.81 -20.71
C LYS A 11 15.50 6.32 -20.90
N ALA A 12 15.26 5.03 -21.11
CA ALA A 12 13.92 4.49 -21.37
C ALA A 12 13.13 4.05 -20.13
N ALA A 13 13.78 3.86 -18.96
CA ALA A 13 13.12 3.31 -17.77
C ALA A 13 12.54 4.35 -16.80
N VAL A 14 12.74 5.65 -17.05
CA VAL A 14 12.43 6.73 -16.07
C VAL A 14 11.07 7.41 -16.34
N ARG A 15 10.26 6.92 -17.28
CA ARG A 15 8.98 7.57 -17.65
C ARG A 15 7.70 6.83 -17.22
N ALA A 16 7.79 5.78 -16.40
CA ALA A 16 6.64 4.98 -15.99
C ALA A 16 6.00 5.40 -14.65
N SER A 17 6.31 6.58 -14.11
CA SER A 17 5.86 7.01 -12.77
C SER A 17 4.71 8.03 -12.73
N ALA A 18 4.15 8.43 -13.89
CA ALA A 18 3.15 9.51 -13.92
C ALA A 18 1.70 9.05 -14.11
N ASP A 19 1.46 7.83 -14.59
CA ASP A 19 0.13 7.41 -15.06
C ASP A 19 -0.59 6.41 -14.12
N GLN A 20 0.11 5.91 -13.09
CA GLN A 20 -0.47 4.93 -12.16
C GLN A 20 -1.32 5.58 -11.05
N THR A 21 -1.18 6.89 -10.82
CA THR A 21 -1.98 7.65 -9.83
C THR A 21 -3.43 7.86 -10.27
N ALA A 22 -3.73 7.76 -11.56
CA ALA A 22 -5.10 7.92 -12.08
C ALA A 22 -6.00 6.71 -11.77
N ALA A 23 -5.46 5.50 -11.79
CA ALA A 23 -6.25 4.27 -11.64
C ALA A 23 -6.72 4.02 -10.19
N VAL A 24 -5.99 4.52 -9.19
CA VAL A 24 -6.34 4.35 -7.76
C VAL A 24 -7.49 5.29 -7.33
N SER A 25 -7.85 6.27 -8.17
CA SER A 25 -8.97 7.22 -7.94
C SER A 25 -10.36 6.54 -7.88
N MET A 26 -10.50 5.33 -8.41
CA MET A 26 -11.80 4.66 -8.60
C MET A 26 -12.37 3.98 -7.35
N LEU A 27 -11.56 3.66 -6.34
CA LEU A 27 -12.01 2.84 -5.18
C LEU A 27 -12.49 3.67 -3.98
N ALA A 28 -12.24 4.98 -3.98
CA ALA A 28 -12.80 5.90 -2.98
C ALA A 28 -14.10 6.50 -3.54
N SER A 29 -15.25 5.87 -3.27
CA SER A 29 -16.62 6.37 -3.53
C SER A 29 -16.75 7.40 -4.67
N PRO A 30 -17.38 7.08 -5.82
CA PRO A 30 -17.40 7.92 -7.04
C PRO A 30 -18.08 9.30 -6.89
N VAL A 31 -18.52 9.69 -5.69
CA VAL A 31 -19.32 10.89 -5.43
C VAL A 31 -18.47 12.11 -5.05
N ARG A 32 -17.21 11.96 -4.62
CA ARG A 32 -16.41 13.10 -4.09
C ARG A 32 -15.17 13.50 -4.88
N ALA A 33 -14.72 12.71 -5.85
CA ALA A 33 -13.47 12.97 -6.57
C ALA A 33 -13.62 13.87 -7.83
N ARG A 34 -14.74 14.57 -8.01
CA ARG A 34 -14.91 15.51 -9.14
C ARG A 34 -14.12 16.80 -8.95
N ASN A 35 -13.91 17.21 -7.71
CA ASN A 35 -13.02 18.30 -7.33
C ASN A 35 -12.02 17.68 -6.33
N GLY A 36 -10.72 17.83 -6.59
CA GLY A 36 -9.67 17.24 -5.75
C GLY A 36 -9.92 17.45 -4.26
N LEU A 37 -9.57 16.44 -3.45
CA LEU A 37 -9.74 16.51 -2.00
C LEU A 37 -9.04 17.77 -1.46
N PRO A 38 -9.67 18.50 -0.51
CA PRO A 38 -9.01 19.63 0.15
C PRO A 38 -7.64 19.19 0.68
N LYS A 39 -6.61 20.04 0.51
CA LYS A 39 -5.21 19.73 0.91
C LYS A 39 -5.09 19.29 2.38
N ASP A 40 -6.02 19.72 3.21
CA ASP A 40 -6.05 19.44 4.65
C ASP A 40 -6.76 18.12 5.02
N GLN A 41 -7.38 17.42 4.07
CA GLN A 41 -8.04 16.14 4.35
C GLN A 41 -7.13 14.96 3.99
N PRO A 42 -6.76 14.11 4.95
CA PRO A 42 -5.98 12.92 4.66
C PRO A 42 -6.81 11.89 3.90
N ILE A 43 -6.23 11.32 2.85
CA ILE A 43 -6.80 10.20 2.10
C ILE A 43 -6.76 8.96 2.99
N ARG A 44 -7.93 8.37 3.24
CA ARG A 44 -8.02 7.15 4.06
C ARG A 44 -7.83 5.93 3.17
N VAL A 45 -6.80 5.15 3.44
CA VAL A 45 -6.53 3.88 2.75
C VAL A 45 -6.79 2.76 3.74
N TYR A 46 -7.57 1.76 3.32
CA TYR A 46 -7.81 0.56 4.11
C TYR A 46 -7.02 -0.60 3.50
N ALA A 47 -6.20 -1.26 4.31
CA ALA A 47 -5.45 -2.45 3.94
C ALA A 47 -5.83 -3.59 4.88
N ASP A 48 -6.48 -4.62 4.38
CA ASP A 48 -6.85 -5.80 5.14
C ASP A 48 -5.86 -6.95 4.93
N GLY A 49 -5.74 -7.79 5.95
CA GLY A 49 -4.93 -8.97 5.85
C GLY A 49 -4.91 -9.80 7.12
N VAL A 50 -4.34 -10.99 6.97
CA VAL A 50 -4.06 -11.86 8.11
C VAL A 50 -2.82 -11.38 8.85
N PHE A 51 -1.74 -11.06 8.14
CA PHE A 51 -0.47 -10.65 8.77
C PHE A 51 0.10 -11.67 9.78
N ASP A 52 -0.13 -12.97 9.54
CA ASP A 52 0.50 -14.05 10.32
C ASP A 52 2.00 -14.09 10.08
N MET A 53 2.78 -14.47 11.10
CA MET A 53 4.24 -14.42 11.13
C MET A 53 4.80 -13.16 10.44
N TYR A 54 4.49 -12.00 11.01
CA TYR A 54 4.81 -10.69 10.42
C TYR A 54 6.28 -10.59 9.97
N HIS A 55 6.49 -10.22 8.70
CA HIS A 55 7.81 -10.18 8.07
C HIS A 55 7.95 -8.96 7.14
N VAL A 56 9.15 -8.77 6.57
CA VAL A 56 9.49 -7.58 5.75
C VAL A 56 8.57 -7.38 4.54
N GLY A 57 7.93 -8.45 4.06
CA GLY A 57 7.00 -8.39 2.94
C GLY A 57 5.74 -7.61 3.30
N HIS A 58 5.15 -7.92 4.46
CA HIS A 58 4.01 -7.17 4.99
C HIS A 58 4.37 -5.70 5.23
N ALA A 59 5.52 -5.44 5.84
CA ALA A 59 5.99 -4.08 6.12
C ALA A 59 6.12 -3.24 4.83
N ARG A 60 6.71 -3.81 3.76
CA ARG A 60 6.87 -3.11 2.48
C ARG A 60 5.54 -2.82 1.80
N VAL A 61 4.55 -3.70 1.91
CA VAL A 61 3.20 -3.46 1.35
C VAL A 61 2.53 -2.30 2.08
N LEU A 62 2.61 -2.26 3.41
CA LEU A 62 2.04 -1.17 4.21
C LEU A 62 2.78 0.16 3.97
N GLU A 63 4.11 0.11 3.83
CA GLU A 63 4.93 1.26 3.46
C GLU A 63 4.54 1.83 2.11
N GLN A 64 4.34 0.97 1.11
CA GLN A 64 3.88 1.37 -0.22
C GLN A 64 2.49 2.01 -0.13
N ALA A 65 1.55 1.39 0.59
CA ALA A 65 0.20 1.94 0.78
C ALA A 65 0.21 3.33 1.41
N LYS A 66 1.10 3.59 2.38
CA LYS A 66 1.28 4.91 3.01
C LYS A 66 1.87 5.95 2.05
N LYS A 67 2.72 5.53 1.11
CA LYS A 67 3.40 6.40 0.13
C LYS A 67 2.62 6.62 -1.17
N LEU A 68 1.46 5.99 -1.35
CA LEU A 68 0.64 6.14 -2.56
C LEU A 68 0.20 7.59 -2.82
N PHE A 69 -0.04 8.36 -1.75
CA PHE A 69 -0.47 9.75 -1.87
C PHE A 69 0.29 10.68 -0.90
N PRO A 70 0.30 12.00 -1.15
CA PRO A 70 1.02 12.97 -0.31
C PRO A 70 0.52 13.05 1.14
N ASN A 71 -0.77 12.77 1.39
CA ASN A 71 -1.37 12.85 2.72
C ASN A 71 -2.31 11.64 2.94
N VAL A 72 -1.79 10.57 3.56
CA VAL A 72 -2.52 9.30 3.76
C VAL A 72 -2.71 8.98 5.24
N HIS A 73 -3.94 8.58 5.60
CA HIS A 73 -4.26 7.90 6.83
C HIS A 73 -4.50 6.42 6.54
N LEU A 74 -3.50 5.59 6.82
CA LEU A 74 -3.56 4.14 6.59
C LEU A 74 -4.26 3.47 7.77
N ILE A 75 -5.31 2.71 7.46
CA ILE A 75 -6.06 1.89 8.40
C ILE A 75 -5.76 0.43 8.04
N VAL A 76 -5.23 -0.32 8.99
CA VAL A 76 -4.88 -1.72 8.78
C VAL A 76 -5.90 -2.59 9.51
N GLY A 77 -6.60 -3.45 8.76
CA GLY A 77 -7.58 -4.39 9.29
C GLY A 77 -6.97 -5.79 9.44
N VAL A 78 -7.11 -6.37 10.63
CA VAL A 78 -6.64 -7.74 10.93
C VAL A 78 -7.81 -8.70 10.91
N SER A 79 -7.77 -9.71 10.04
CA SER A 79 -8.82 -10.73 9.95
C SER A 79 -8.90 -11.57 11.24
N GLY A 80 -10.12 -11.96 11.64
CA GLY A 80 -10.33 -12.80 12.82
C GLY A 80 -9.77 -14.22 12.67
N ASP A 81 -9.45 -14.86 13.80
CA ASP A 81 -8.82 -16.18 13.82
C ASP A 81 -9.74 -17.26 13.21
N GLU A 82 -11.01 -17.29 13.61
CA GLU A 82 -12.00 -18.27 13.12
C GLU A 82 -12.19 -18.18 11.60
N GLU A 83 -12.39 -16.97 11.08
CA GLU A 83 -12.55 -16.75 9.64
C GLU A 83 -11.29 -17.11 8.86
N THR A 84 -10.12 -16.79 9.41
CA THR A 84 -8.85 -17.09 8.76
C THR A 84 -8.62 -18.60 8.70
N ILE A 85 -8.89 -19.32 9.79
CA ILE A 85 -8.78 -20.77 9.84
C ILE A 85 -9.76 -21.43 8.86
N ALA A 86 -11.00 -20.93 8.79
CA ALA A 86 -12.01 -21.46 7.89
C ALA A 86 -11.69 -21.24 6.40
N LYS A 87 -11.15 -20.07 6.02
CA LYS A 87 -11.00 -19.67 4.60
C LYS A 87 -9.56 -19.84 4.06
N LYS A 88 -8.54 -19.69 4.90
CA LYS A 88 -7.13 -19.68 4.50
C LYS A 88 -6.34 -20.87 5.07
N GLY A 89 -6.74 -21.37 6.24
CA GLY A 89 -6.11 -22.50 6.91
C GLY A 89 -5.40 -22.10 8.21
N LYS A 90 -4.56 -22.99 8.71
CA LYS A 90 -3.96 -22.86 10.05
C LYS A 90 -3.12 -21.58 10.18
N ILE A 91 -3.30 -20.89 11.30
CA ILE A 91 -2.51 -19.75 11.74
C ILE A 91 -1.56 -20.15 12.87
N VAL A 92 -0.40 -19.50 12.94
CA VAL A 92 0.58 -19.70 14.03
C VAL A 92 0.32 -18.71 15.16
N MET A 93 0.04 -17.46 14.82
CA MET A 93 -0.18 -16.37 15.78
C MET A 93 -1.67 -16.06 15.94
N ASN A 94 -2.11 -15.80 17.17
CA ASN A 94 -3.49 -15.40 17.42
C ASN A 94 -3.75 -13.95 16.96
N GLN A 95 -5.03 -13.56 16.84
CA GLN A 95 -5.42 -12.24 16.35
C GLN A 95 -4.80 -11.11 17.18
N LYS A 96 -4.72 -11.28 18.50
CA LYS A 96 -4.19 -10.26 19.41
C LYS A 96 -2.70 -10.03 19.18
N GLU A 97 -1.91 -11.08 19.08
CA GLU A 97 -0.48 -11.01 18.78
C GLU A 97 -0.22 -10.35 17.41
N ARG A 98 -1.05 -10.66 16.41
CA ARG A 98 -0.96 -10.03 15.08
C ARG A 98 -1.27 -8.54 15.16
N CYS A 99 -2.31 -8.14 15.89
CA CYS A 99 -2.62 -6.72 16.15
C CYS A 99 -1.48 -6.01 16.90
N ASP A 100 -0.94 -6.63 17.94
CA ASP A 100 0.14 -6.08 18.75
C ASP A 100 1.38 -5.83 17.88
N ILE A 101 1.78 -6.79 17.03
CA ILE A 101 2.93 -6.59 16.12
C ILE A 101 2.67 -5.47 15.11
N LEU A 102 1.48 -5.42 14.53
CA LEU A 102 1.12 -4.37 13.57
C LEU A 102 1.10 -2.98 14.19
N SER A 103 0.77 -2.85 15.48
CA SER A 103 0.84 -1.56 16.19
C SER A 103 2.26 -1.00 16.28
N HIS A 104 3.28 -1.87 16.15
CA HIS A 104 4.69 -1.49 16.14
C HIS A 104 5.26 -1.25 14.73
N CYS A 105 4.44 -1.42 13.68
CA CYS A 105 4.84 -1.07 12.31
C CYS A 105 4.90 0.46 12.15
N LYS A 106 5.96 0.95 11.49
CA LYS A 106 6.20 2.37 11.23
C LYS A 106 5.78 2.79 9.82
#